data_AF-A0A2D7T9M9-F1
#
_entry.id   AF-A0A2D7T9M9-F1
#
_cell.length_a   1.000
_cell.length_b   1.000
_cell.length_c   1.000
_cell.angle_alpha   90.00
_cell.angle_beta   90.00
_cell.angle_gamma   90.00
#
_symmetry.space_group_name_H-M   'P 1'
#
loop_
_entity.id
_entity.type
_entity.pdbx_description
1 polymer ?
#
loop_
_entity_poly.entity_id
_entity_poly.type
_entity_poly.pdbx_seq_one_letter_code
_entity_poly.pdbx_strand_id
1 'polypeptide(L)' 'MSLDLDTRRSAEELREMLREAEERKVLWEKHFRSESMNIKKNAEALRNYTALRGVIKTLRWVLNLSDSNGKKIEHPLD' A
#
# COMPACT_ATOMS: atom_id res chain seq x y z
N MET A 1 17.96 -26.91 -17.78
CA MET A 1 17.29 -26.68 -16.47
C MET A 1 16.41 -25.45 -16.67
N SER A 2 15.11 -25.64 -16.90
CA SER A 2 14.17 -24.53 -17.10
C SER A 2 13.88 -23.94 -15.73
N LEU A 3 14.32 -22.72 -15.48
CA LEU A 3 13.88 -21.95 -14.32
C LEU A 3 12.46 -21.50 -14.60
N ASP A 4 11.50 -22.30 -14.16
CA ASP A 4 10.10 -21.88 -14.09
C ASP A 4 10.01 -20.83 -12.96
N LEU A 5 10.42 -19.60 -13.28
CA LEU A 5 10.16 -18.43 -12.47
C LEU A 5 8.67 -18.17 -12.59
N ASP A 6 7.86 -18.84 -11.76
CA ASP A 6 6.52 -18.37 -11.49
C ASP A 6 6.67 -16.97 -10.89
N THR A 7 6.56 -15.95 -11.73
CA THR A 7 6.70 -14.54 -11.36
C THR A 7 5.54 -14.06 -10.47
N ARG A 8 4.58 -14.94 -10.18
CA ARG A 8 3.48 -14.70 -9.27
C ARG A 8 3.97 -14.86 -7.84
N ARG A 9 3.95 -13.74 -7.10
CA ARG A 9 4.11 -13.77 -5.65
C ARG A 9 3.04 -14.65 -5.02
N SER A 10 3.45 -15.44 -4.03
CA SER A 10 2.54 -16.22 -3.20
C SER A 10 1.58 -15.32 -2.42
N ALA A 11 0.45 -15.88 -2.00
CA ALA A 11 -0.50 -15.16 -1.16
C ALA A 11 0.12 -14.69 0.17
N GLU A 12 1.11 -15.42 0.69
CA GLU A 12 1.81 -15.05 1.92
C GLU A 12 2.74 -13.86 1.71
N GLU A 13 3.52 -13.85 0.63
CA GLU A 13 4.33 -12.68 0.27
C GLU A 13 3.47 -11.43 0.03
N LEU A 14 2.29 -11.59 -0.58
CA LEU A 14 1.36 -10.48 -0.77
C LEU A 14 0.78 -9.96 0.54
N ARG A 15 0.53 -10.83 1.53
CA ARG A 15 0.11 -10.44 2.89
C ARG A 15 1.22 -9.71 3.64
N GLU A 16 2.45 -10.19 3.52
CA GLU A 16 3.64 -9.54 4.07
C GLU A 16 3.79 -8.12 3.52
N MET A 17 3.77 -7.99 2.19
CA MET A 17 3.82 -6.69 1.52
C MET A 17 2.68 -5.77 1.94
N LEU A 18 1.47 -6.31 2.15
CA LEU A 18 0.33 -5.53 2.59
C LEU A 18 0.57 -4.97 4.00
N ARG A 19 1.06 -5.81 4.92
CA ARG A 19 1.39 -5.37 6.29
C ARG A 19 2.45 -4.27 6.27
N GLU A 20 3.54 -4.48 5.54
CA GLU A 20 4.60 -3.48 5.41
C GLU A 20 4.10 -2.17 4.80
N ALA A 21 3.22 -2.23 3.80
CA ALA A 21 2.64 -1.04 3.18
C ALA A 21 1.74 -0.27 4.16
N GLU A 22 0.95 -0.98 4.97
CA GLU A 22 0.12 -0.40 6.02
C GLU A 22 0.95 0.27 7.12
N GLU A 23 2.01 -0.38 7.59
CA GLU A 23 2.96 0.18 8.57
C GLU A 23 3.64 1.45 8.04
N ARG A 24 4.16 1.41 6.81
CA ARG A 24 4.79 2.57 6.16
C ARG A 24 3.79 3.70 5.95
N LYS A 25 2.54 3.39 5.62
CA LYS A 25 1.49 4.41 5.45
C LYS A 25 1.27 5.17 6.75
N VAL A 26 1.21 4.48 7.89
CA VAL A 26 1.05 5.10 9.21
C VAL A 26 2.24 6.02 9.52
N LEU A 27 3.47 5.60 9.19
CA LEU A 27 4.66 6.42 9.38
C LEU A 27 4.58 7.73 8.56
N TRP A 28 4.28 7.63 7.26
CA TRP A 28 4.16 8.80 6.40
C TRP A 28 2.97 9.68 6.77
N GLU A 29 1.88 9.08 7.27
CA GLU A 29 0.75 9.83 7.81
C GLU A 29 1.15 10.71 8.99
N LYS A 30 1.90 10.14 9.94
CA LYS A 30 2.43 10.89 11.09
C LYS A 30 3.38 12.00 10.65
N HIS A 31 4.25 11.73 9.67
CA HIS A 31 5.17 12.73 9.15
C HIS A 31 4.44 13.90 8.49
N PHE A 32 3.43 13.64 7.66
CA PHE A 32 2.68 14.73 7.01
C PHE A 32 1.86 15.55 8.02
N ARG A 33 1.33 14.91 9.06
CA ARG A 33 0.55 15.59 10.11
C ARG A 33 1.39 16.33 11.15
N SER A 34 2.72 16.15 11.12
CA SER A 34 3.62 16.80 12.07
C SER A 34 3.78 18.28 11.73
N GLU A 35 3.35 19.15 12.64
CA GLU A 35 3.42 20.62 12.50
C GLU A 35 4.84 21.18 12.37
N SER A 36 5.86 20.39 12.70
CA SER A 36 7.28 20.78 12.69
C SER A 36 7.99 20.67 11.34
N MET A 37 7.31 20.24 10.27
CA MET A 37 7.99 19.84 9.03
C MET A 37 7.96 20.93 7.94
N ASN A 38 9.11 21.19 7.32
CA ASN A 38 9.22 22.13 6.18
C ASN A 38 8.35 21.64 5.00
N ILE A 39 7.70 22.58 4.29
CA ILE A 39 6.83 22.41 3.12
C ILE A 39 7.32 21.30 2.16
N LYS A 40 8.60 21.29 1.79
CA LYS A 40 9.14 20.27 0.86
C LYS A 40 9.04 18.85 1.40
N LYS A 41 9.42 18.66 2.66
CA LYS A 41 9.35 17.35 3.33
C LYS A 41 7.90 16.95 3.54
N ASN A 42 7.01 17.90 3.86
CA ASN A 42 5.59 17.62 4.01
C ASN A 42 4.95 17.16 2.68
N ALA A 43 5.31 17.80 1.57
CA ALA A 43 4.85 17.39 0.23
C ALA A 43 5.35 15.97 -0.13
N GLU A 44 6.58 15.62 0.21
CA GLU A 44 7.12 14.27 0.05
C GLU A 44 6.34 13.25 0.89
N ALA A 45 6.08 13.56 2.17
CA ALA A 45 5.31 12.69 3.05
C ALA A 45 3.89 12.46 2.54
N LEU A 46 3.21 13.50 2.07
CA LEU A 46 1.88 13.41 1.47
C LEU A 46 1.88 12.56 0.20
N ARG A 47 2.90 12.72 -0.67
CA ARG A 47 3.05 11.90 -1.88
C ARG A 47 3.22 10.43 -1.54
N ASN A 48 4.11 10.10 -0.60
CA ASN A 48 4.38 8.73 -0.20
C ASN A 48 3.15 8.09 0.47
N TYR A 49 2.47 8.83 1.35
CA TYR A 49 1.20 8.41 1.94
C TYR A 49 0.15 8.08 0.87
N THR A 50 0.00 8.95 -0.14
CA THR A 50 -0.98 8.78 -1.21
C THR A 50 -0.64 7.57 -2.11
N ALA A 51 0.62 7.39 -2.46
CA ALA A 51 1.08 6.23 -3.23
C ALA A 51 0.79 4.91 -2.50
N LEU A 52 1.04 4.87 -1.19
CA LEU A 52 0.77 3.68 -0.36
C LEU A 52 -0.72 3.35 -0.29
N ARG A 53 -1.62 4.34 -0.33
CA ARG A 53 -3.08 4.06 -0.43
C ARG A 53 -3.42 3.26 -1.69
N GLY A 54 -2.82 3.58 -2.83
CA GLY A 54 -3.01 2.85 -4.08
C GLY A 54 -2.43 1.43 -4.02
N VAL A 55 -1.23 1.28 -3.47
CA VAL A 55 -0.58 -0.03 -3.27
C VAL A 55 -1.43 -0.92 -2.37
N ILE A 56 -1.88 -0.41 -1.22
CA ILE A 56 -2.74 -1.14 -0.28
C ILE A 56 -4.06 -1.55 -0.94
N LYS A 57 -4.73 -0.65 -1.68
CA LYS A 57 -5.96 -0.98 -2.42
C LYS A 57 -5.72 -2.13 -3.39
N THR A 58 -4.61 -2.10 -4.12
CA THR A 58 -4.24 -3.13 -5.10
C THR A 58 -3.95 -4.47 -4.42
N LEU A 59 -3.15 -4.48 -3.35
CA LEU A 59 -2.83 -5.71 -2.61
C LEU A 59 -4.08 -6.34 -2.00
N ARG A 60 -4.97 -5.54 -1.40
CA ARG A 60 -6.24 -6.02 -0.87
C ARG A 60 -7.15 -6.58 -1.97
N TRP A 61 -7.19 -5.93 -3.14
CA TRP A 61 -7.92 -6.45 -4.30
C TRP A 61 -7.37 -7.80 -4.77
N VAL A 62 -6.05 -7.93 -4.97
CA VAL A 62 -5.39 -9.18 -5.39
C VAL A 62 -5.66 -10.31 -4.39
N LEU A 63 -5.70 -9.99 -3.10
CA LEU A 63 -5.99 -10.93 -2.02
C LEU A 63 -7.50 -11.19 -1.80
N ASN A 64 -8.39 -10.65 -2.63
CA ASN A 64 -9.85 -10.71 -2.47
C ASN A 64 -10.36 -10.25 -1.09
N LEU A 65 -9.69 -9.27 -0.49
CA LEU A 65 -10.09 -8.65 0.77
C LEU A 65 -11.11 -7.53 0.55
N SER A 66 -11.83 -7.18 1.61
CA SER A 66 -12.73 -6.03 1.63
C SER A 66 -12.01 -4.74 2.05
N ASP A 67 -12.60 -3.59 1.75
CA ASP A 67 -12.12 -2.30 2.24
C ASP A 67 -12.41 -2.12 3.74
N SER A 68 -12.04 -0.95 4.28
CA SER A 68 -12.27 -0.62 5.70
C SER A 68 -13.74 -0.56 6.11
N ASN A 69 -14.67 -0.48 5.15
CA ASN A 69 -16.11 -0.45 5.38
C ASN A 69 -16.78 -1.81 5.09
N GLY A 70 -15.99 -2.85 4.82
CA GLY A 70 -16.51 -4.18 4.46
C GLY A 70 -17.04 -4.30 3.03
N LYS A 71 -16.77 -3.33 2.15
CA LYS A 71 -17.17 -3.40 0.73
C LYS A 71 -16.12 -4.15 -0.08
N LYS A 72 -16.58 -4.93 -1.06
CA LYS A 72 -15.72 -5.53 -2.09
C LYS A 72 -14.92 -4.44 -2.81
N ILE A 73 -13.63 -4.67 -2.98
CA ILE A 73 -12.75 -3.75 -3.70
C ILE A 73 -12.87 -4.04 -5.20
N GLU A 74 -13.25 -3.02 -5.95
CA GLU A 74 -13.23 -3.03 -7.42
C GLU A 74 -11.80 -2.86 -7.94
N HIS A 75 -11.57 -3.34 -9.16
CA HIS A 75 -10.24 -3.28 -9.77
C HIS A 75 -9.73 -1.82 -9.75
N PRO A 76 -8.49 -1.56 -9.29
CA PRO A 76 -8.03 -0.18 -9.05
C PRO A 76 -7.97 0.74 -10.28
N LEU A 77 -8.03 0.19 -11.49
CA LEU A 77 -7.94 0.92 -12.77
C LEU A 77 -9.22 0.84 -13.60
N ASP A 78 -10.26 0.16 -13.11
CA ASP A 78 -11.61 0.23 -13.66
C ASP A 78 -12.33 1.46 -13.09
#